data_AF-A0A8H4NEV8-F1
#
_entry.id   AF-A0A8H4NEV8-F1
#
_cell.length_a   1.000
_cell.length_b   1.000
_cell.length_c   1.000
_cell.angle_alpha   90.00
_cell.angle_beta   90.00
_cell.angle_gamma   90.00
#
_symmetry.space_group_name_H-M   'P 1'
#
loop_
_entity.id
_entity.type
_entity.pdbx_description
1 polymer ?
#
loop_
_entity_poly.entity_id
_entity_poly.type
_entity_poly.pdbx_seq_one_letter_code
_entity_poly.pdbx_strand_id
1 'polypeptide(L)'
;MHIGFNYREGIVLSDIRIRDPNEEEDRPLFHRISLAEMVVPYGHPEFPLYRRHAFDVGEYGFGYLTNSLKPGCDCKGSIRYLDGVLSGADGGASVIKDAICIHEVDNGILFKYVEPRDQSTVIARDRKHVISHVVTAANYEYGIYHTFTLDGTYKFEAKLTGILSLSHSIETDPQYGIKLSDAVAAHNHQLIFSLRVDPAIDGSQNSVLQCDAVAGVLPLTGRVDTFGNAFHCQNTILEEAQVVDYCQATGRTWNIFNPNKVNPTSGKPTPYKIINNQCPSLLARPGRILAERAAFARHTLWVVPYDEDEFFPAGRLVPQSSGGRGNPKNSTIEEWAGRKGRIMNTDIVCYIQFGSRTFHAQKISPSCR
;
A
#
# COMPACT_ATOMS: atom_id res chain seq x y z
N MET A 1 18.29 -7.77 -1.33
CA MET A 1 17.49 -6.54 -1.31
C MET A 1 18.39 -5.33 -1.48
N HIS A 2 18.02 -4.46 -2.41
CA HIS A 2 18.57 -3.13 -2.66
C HIS A 2 17.58 -2.06 -2.18
N ILE A 3 18.08 -1.01 -1.52
CA ILE A 3 17.29 0.14 -1.06
C ILE A 3 17.62 1.32 -1.97
N GLY A 4 16.74 1.58 -2.92
CA GLY A 4 16.80 2.73 -3.81
C GLY A 4 16.02 3.93 -3.27
N PHE A 5 16.27 5.09 -3.88
CA PHE A 5 15.57 6.33 -3.59
C PHE A 5 15.41 7.15 -4.86
N ASN A 6 14.23 7.73 -5.09
CA ASN A 6 14.03 8.67 -6.20
C ASN A 6 13.13 9.84 -5.80
N TYR A 7 13.13 10.86 -6.66
CA TYR A 7 12.45 12.14 -6.40
C TYR A 7 10.94 12.03 -6.20
N ARG A 8 10.29 11.01 -6.79
CA ARG A 8 8.84 10.88 -6.84
C ARG A 8 8.31 9.94 -5.77
N GLU A 9 8.79 8.71 -5.73
CA GLU A 9 8.27 7.65 -4.85
C GLU A 9 8.92 7.69 -3.46
N GLY A 10 10.09 8.34 -3.32
CA GLY A 10 10.92 8.19 -2.14
C GLY A 10 11.61 6.84 -2.15
N ILE A 11 11.42 6.03 -1.10
CA ILE A 11 12.03 4.70 -0.97
C ILE A 11 11.48 3.74 -2.03
N VAL A 12 12.39 3.00 -2.68
CA VAL A 12 12.07 1.90 -3.59
C VAL A 12 12.89 0.67 -3.18
N LEU A 13 12.22 -0.43 -2.86
CA LEU A 13 12.89 -1.68 -2.53
C LEU A 13 12.95 -2.57 -3.76
N SER A 14 14.12 -3.14 -4.05
CA SER A 14 14.34 -3.97 -5.23
C SER A 14 15.09 -5.25 -4.89
N ASP A 15 14.93 -6.28 -5.73
CA ASP A 15 15.59 -7.60 -5.57
C ASP A 15 15.46 -8.14 -4.13
N ILE A 16 14.21 -8.20 -3.66
CA ILE A 16 13.88 -8.73 -2.34
C ILE A 16 13.88 -10.24 -2.44
N ARG A 17 14.71 -10.88 -1.62
CA ARG A 17 14.89 -12.34 -1.56
C ARG A 17 14.89 -12.81 -0.12
N ILE A 18 14.60 -14.09 0.08
CA ILE A 18 14.69 -14.76 1.37
C ILE A 18 15.62 -15.96 1.26
N ARG A 19 16.54 -16.10 2.23
CA ARG A 19 17.38 -17.30 2.36
C ARG A 19 16.54 -18.41 2.98
N ASP A 20 16.29 -19.47 2.23
CA ASP A 20 15.71 -20.69 2.79
C ASP A 20 16.84 -21.51 3.42
N PRO A 21 16.81 -21.87 4.71
CA PRO A 21 17.87 -22.67 5.32
C PRO A 21 17.94 -24.10 4.76
N ASN A 22 16.91 -24.57 4.05
CA ASN A 22 16.86 -25.90 3.45
C ASN A 22 17.25 -25.92 1.97
N GLU A 23 17.42 -24.75 1.35
CA GLU A 23 17.84 -24.61 -0.04
C GLU A 23 19.17 -23.86 -0.11
N GLU A 24 20.00 -24.18 -1.11
CA GLU A 24 21.30 -23.51 -1.25
C GLU A 24 21.17 -22.09 -1.84
N GLU A 25 20.08 -21.82 -2.57
CA GLU A 25 19.84 -20.58 -3.29
C GLU A 25 18.86 -19.64 -2.57
N ASP A 26 19.07 -18.33 -2.72
CA ASP A 26 18.13 -17.30 -2.24
C ASP A 26 16.88 -17.28 -3.10
N ARG A 27 15.72 -17.48 -2.47
CA ARG A 27 14.41 -17.48 -3.13
C ARG A 27 13.92 -16.05 -3.35
N PRO A 28 13.65 -15.63 -4.60
CA PRO A 28 13.12 -14.30 -4.86
C PRO A 28 11.68 -14.17 -4.35
N LEU A 29 11.35 -12.97 -3.87
CA LEU A 29 10.00 -12.59 -3.42
C LEU A 29 9.47 -11.47 -4.32
N PHE A 30 10.20 -10.37 -4.43
CA PHE A 30 9.74 -9.20 -5.18
C PHE A 30 10.88 -8.59 -5.97
N HIS A 31 10.63 -8.34 -7.25
CA HIS A 31 11.55 -7.56 -8.07
C HIS A 31 11.57 -6.09 -7.61
N ARG A 32 10.40 -5.52 -7.32
CA ARG A 32 10.25 -4.12 -6.92
C ARG A 32 9.02 -3.86 -6.05
N ILE A 33 9.17 -3.08 -4.98
CA ILE A 33 8.05 -2.53 -4.19
C ILE A 33 8.27 -1.03 -3.95
N SER A 34 7.23 -0.23 -4.18
CA SER A 34 7.24 1.21 -3.87
C SER A 34 5.83 1.79 -3.69
N LEU A 35 5.74 2.96 -3.08
CA LEU A 35 4.53 3.77 -3.11
C LEU A 35 4.49 4.56 -4.43
N ALA A 36 3.62 4.15 -5.35
CA ALA A 36 3.58 4.69 -6.71
C ALA A 36 2.70 5.93 -6.86
N GLU A 37 1.69 6.09 -6.02
CA GLU A 37 0.84 7.28 -6.01
C GLU A 37 0.08 7.44 -4.70
N MET A 38 -0.45 8.63 -4.46
CA MET A 38 -1.41 8.92 -3.40
C MET A 38 -2.41 9.96 -3.88
N VAL A 39 -3.62 9.99 -3.32
CA VAL A 39 -4.56 11.11 -3.49
C VAL A 39 -5.21 11.48 -2.15
N VAL A 40 -5.37 12.78 -1.90
CA VAL A 40 -6.00 13.35 -0.70
C VAL A 40 -7.26 14.14 -1.05
N PRO A 41 -8.36 13.48 -1.47
CA PRO A 41 -9.56 14.17 -1.91
C PRO A 41 -10.35 14.73 -0.73
N TYR A 42 -10.60 16.04 -0.74
CA TYR A 42 -11.51 16.71 0.19
C TYR A 42 -12.96 16.63 -0.29
N GLY A 43 -13.89 16.56 0.66
CA GLY A 43 -15.32 16.37 0.40
C GLY A 43 -16.14 17.64 0.30
N HIS A 44 -15.55 18.83 0.47
CA HIS A 44 -16.31 20.08 0.44
C HIS A 44 -16.60 20.53 -1.01
N PRO A 45 -17.87 20.71 -1.40
CA PRO A 45 -18.24 20.93 -2.80
C PRO A 45 -18.04 22.36 -3.30
N GLU A 46 -17.96 23.34 -2.41
CA GLU A 46 -17.93 24.76 -2.78
C GLU A 46 -16.63 25.19 -3.49
N PHE A 47 -16.70 26.25 -4.29
CA PHE A 47 -15.53 26.89 -4.87
C PHE A 47 -14.84 27.76 -3.80
N PRO A 48 -13.50 27.73 -3.67
CA PRO A 48 -12.52 26.97 -4.46
C PRO A 48 -12.17 25.57 -3.90
N LEU A 49 -12.85 25.15 -2.83
CA LEU A 49 -12.49 24.00 -1.99
C LEU A 49 -12.51 22.65 -2.72
N TYR A 50 -13.35 22.48 -3.74
CA TYR A 50 -13.36 21.25 -4.55
C TYR A 50 -12.03 20.95 -5.26
N ARG A 51 -11.14 21.95 -5.41
CA ARG A 51 -9.80 21.76 -6.01
C ARG A 51 -8.81 21.06 -5.07
N ARG A 52 -9.16 20.87 -3.79
CA ARG A 52 -8.32 20.20 -2.81
C ARG A 52 -8.41 18.69 -3.00
N HIS A 53 -7.53 18.17 -3.83
CA HIS A 53 -7.38 16.73 -4.07
C HIS A 53 -5.96 16.42 -4.52
N ALA A 54 -5.00 16.79 -3.68
CA ALA A 54 -3.58 16.68 -3.99
C ALA A 54 -3.19 15.24 -4.28
N PHE A 55 -2.33 15.04 -5.28
CA PHE A 55 -1.67 13.79 -5.57
C PHE A 55 -0.22 13.91 -5.09
N ASP A 56 0.03 13.70 -3.81
CA ASP A 56 1.27 14.18 -3.20
C ASP A 56 2.54 13.53 -3.80
N VAL A 57 2.43 12.28 -4.25
CA VAL A 57 3.51 11.59 -4.96
C VAL A 57 3.64 12.16 -6.38
N GLY A 58 2.58 12.23 -7.16
CA GLY A 58 2.62 12.66 -8.57
C GLY A 58 2.76 14.16 -8.85
N GLU A 59 2.28 15.02 -7.94
CA GLU A 59 2.31 16.48 -8.09
C GLU A 59 3.52 17.13 -7.42
N TYR A 60 4.01 16.57 -6.31
CA TYR A 60 5.10 17.16 -5.53
C TYR A 60 6.34 16.26 -5.44
N GLY A 61 6.13 14.95 -5.27
CA GLY A 61 7.19 13.96 -5.17
C GLY A 61 7.64 13.72 -3.73
N PHE A 62 7.37 12.51 -3.22
CA PHE A 62 7.75 12.10 -1.86
C PHE A 62 9.26 12.15 -1.64
N GLY A 63 10.07 11.93 -2.68
CA GLY A 63 11.51 12.08 -2.58
C GLY A 63 11.92 13.53 -2.31
N TYR A 64 11.38 14.49 -3.07
CA TYR A 64 11.65 15.92 -2.86
C TYR A 64 11.12 16.43 -1.52
N LEU A 65 10.00 15.87 -1.05
CA LEU A 65 9.35 16.24 0.21
C LEU A 65 9.92 15.51 1.44
N THR A 66 10.93 14.64 1.27
CA THR A 66 11.53 13.87 2.37
C THR A 66 12.30 14.78 3.34
N ASN A 67 12.14 14.53 4.63
CA ASN A 67 12.83 15.24 5.69
C ASN A 67 14.22 14.65 5.96
N SER A 68 15.13 15.48 6.48
CA SER A 68 16.33 14.99 7.17
C SER A 68 15.96 14.48 8.55
N LEU A 69 16.14 13.19 8.80
CA LEU A 69 15.72 12.54 10.05
C LEU A 69 16.75 12.75 11.16
N LYS A 70 16.30 13.22 12.32
CA LYS A 70 17.18 13.50 13.46
C LYS A 70 17.42 12.25 14.31
N PRO A 71 18.69 11.84 14.53
CA PRO A 71 19.04 10.72 15.40
C PRO A 71 18.46 10.85 16.81
N GLY A 72 17.80 9.79 17.29
CA GLY A 72 17.21 9.72 18.62
C GLY A 72 15.84 10.39 18.77
N CYS A 73 15.39 11.17 17.78
CA CYS A 73 14.06 11.78 17.75
C CYS A 73 13.13 11.03 16.80
N ASP A 74 13.40 11.08 15.49
CA ASP A 74 12.55 10.46 14.46
C ASP A 74 12.73 8.95 14.42
N CYS A 75 13.97 8.50 14.64
CA CYS A 75 14.33 7.09 14.75
C CYS A 75 15.09 6.81 16.04
N LYS A 76 14.62 5.78 16.76
CA LYS A 76 15.15 5.39 18.07
C LYS A 76 15.78 4.00 18.02
N GLY A 77 16.99 3.89 18.57
CA GLY A 77 17.74 2.65 18.65
C GLY A 77 19.09 2.76 17.95
N SER A 78 19.61 1.64 17.48
CA SER A 78 20.82 1.60 16.64
C SER A 78 20.41 1.80 15.19
N ILE A 79 20.62 3.01 14.67
CA ILE A 79 20.11 3.40 13.36
C ILE A 79 21.24 3.50 12.34
N ARG A 80 21.01 2.95 11.14
CA ARG A 80 21.79 3.25 9.95
C ARG A 80 21.01 4.24 9.08
N TYR A 81 21.65 5.33 8.70
CA TYR A 81 21.07 6.32 7.80
C TYR A 81 21.64 6.21 6.39
N LEU A 82 20.82 6.59 5.40
CA LEU A 82 21.24 6.85 4.03
C LEU A 82 20.77 8.25 3.62
N ASP A 83 21.62 8.95 2.86
CA ASP A 83 21.28 10.23 2.26
C ASP A 83 20.42 10.03 1.00
N GLY A 84 19.51 10.96 0.75
CA GLY A 84 18.82 11.08 -0.53
C GLY A 84 19.55 12.08 -1.41
N VAL A 85 19.90 11.71 -2.64
CA VAL A 85 20.56 12.62 -3.60
C VAL A 85 19.65 12.81 -4.80
N LEU A 86 19.22 14.05 -5.04
CA LEU A 86 18.26 14.42 -6.07
C LEU A 86 18.81 15.57 -6.92
N SER A 87 18.14 15.92 -8.03
CA SER A 87 18.47 17.12 -8.80
C SER A 87 17.83 18.35 -8.17
N GLY A 88 18.60 19.42 -8.00
CA GLY A 88 18.10 20.77 -7.75
C GLY A 88 17.52 21.40 -9.02
N ALA A 89 16.81 22.51 -8.85
CA ALA A 89 16.22 23.26 -9.96
C ALA A 89 17.27 23.91 -10.89
N ASP A 90 18.50 24.10 -10.40
CA ASP A 90 19.67 24.58 -11.14
C ASP A 90 20.44 23.44 -11.83
N GLY A 91 19.99 22.19 -11.70
CA GLY A 91 20.68 21.00 -12.20
C GLY A 91 21.81 20.49 -11.30
N GLY A 92 22.06 21.13 -10.15
CA GLY A 92 23.02 20.67 -9.15
C GLY A 92 22.52 19.48 -8.33
N ALA A 93 23.39 18.84 -7.56
CA ALA A 93 22.98 17.80 -6.62
C ALA A 93 22.38 18.42 -5.34
N SER A 94 21.13 18.09 -5.05
CA SER A 94 20.47 18.39 -3.78
C SER A 94 20.55 17.16 -2.87
N VAL A 95 21.23 17.30 -1.73
CA VAL A 95 21.45 16.20 -0.78
C VAL A 95 20.55 16.40 0.44
N ILE A 96 19.63 15.47 0.64
CA ILE A 96 18.83 15.34 1.87
C ILE A 96 19.60 14.42 2.80
N LYS A 97 20.28 15.00 3.78
CA LYS A 97 21.03 14.22 4.78
C LYS A 97 20.10 13.36 5.61
N ASP A 98 20.50 12.14 5.91
CA ASP A 98 19.74 11.22 6.77
C ASP A 98 18.28 11.03 6.31
N ALA A 99 18.05 10.97 5.00
CA ALA A 99 16.72 10.85 4.40
C ALA A 99 16.03 9.52 4.72
N ILE A 100 16.80 8.44 4.81
CA ILE A 100 16.30 7.08 5.07
C ILE A 100 16.89 6.58 6.38
N CYS A 101 16.04 6.04 7.23
CA CYS A 101 16.39 5.39 8.48
C CYS A 101 16.17 3.88 8.38
N ILE A 102 17.18 3.10 8.78
CA ILE A 102 17.20 1.64 8.74
C ILE A 102 17.58 1.11 10.11
N HIS A 103 16.76 0.23 10.69
CA HIS A 103 17.04 -0.38 11.99
C HIS A 103 16.27 -1.67 12.21
N GLU A 104 16.66 -2.44 13.21
CA GLU A 104 15.87 -3.55 13.74
C GLU A 104 15.30 -3.23 15.12
N VAL A 105 14.10 -3.76 15.42
CA VAL A 105 13.43 -3.59 16.70
C VAL A 105 12.81 -4.93 17.12
N ASP A 106 12.82 -5.20 18.42
CA ASP A 106 12.03 -6.29 19.00
C ASP A 106 10.55 -6.17 18.60
N ASN A 107 9.94 -7.31 18.24
CA ASN A 107 8.55 -7.38 17.82
C ASN A 107 7.72 -8.35 18.67
N GLY A 108 8.13 -8.58 19.92
CA GLY A 108 7.41 -9.46 20.83
C GLY A 108 7.68 -10.95 20.59
N ILE A 109 6.62 -11.76 20.60
CA ILE A 109 6.72 -13.22 20.50
C ILE A 109 6.57 -13.64 19.04
N LEU A 110 7.53 -14.42 18.52
CA LEU A 110 7.43 -15.04 17.20
C LEU A 110 6.53 -16.28 17.28
N PHE A 111 6.87 -17.19 18.19
CA PHE A 111 6.03 -18.32 18.53
C PHE A 111 6.23 -18.74 19.98
N LYS A 112 5.21 -19.35 20.56
CA LYS A 112 5.24 -19.93 21.89
C LYS A 112 4.32 -21.14 21.96
N TYR A 113 4.78 -22.20 22.61
CA TYR A 113 3.97 -23.38 22.90
C TYR A 113 4.28 -23.90 24.32
N VAL A 114 3.25 -24.42 24.99
CA VAL A 114 3.34 -25.07 26.31
C VAL A 114 2.59 -26.40 26.24
N GLU A 115 3.27 -27.51 26.53
CA GLU A 115 2.64 -28.84 26.61
C GLU A 115 2.03 -29.01 28.01
N PRO A 116 0.68 -29.11 28.13
CA PRO A 116 0.04 -29.18 29.45
C PRO A 116 0.38 -30.44 30.25
N ARG A 117 0.79 -31.54 29.61
CA ARG A 117 1.05 -32.82 30.29
C ARG A 117 2.33 -32.83 31.10
N ASP A 118 3.39 -32.23 30.58
CA ASP A 118 4.71 -32.21 31.21
C ASP A 118 5.22 -30.80 31.55
N GLN A 119 4.44 -29.76 31.20
CA GLN A 119 4.74 -28.35 31.42
C GLN A 119 5.97 -27.85 30.66
N SER A 120 6.46 -28.60 29.66
CA SER A 120 7.54 -28.13 28.79
C SER A 120 7.09 -26.92 27.97
N THR A 121 8.02 -25.99 27.74
CA THR A 121 7.75 -24.72 27.05
C THR A 121 8.81 -24.45 26.00
N VAL A 122 8.38 -24.04 24.81
CA VAL A 122 9.25 -23.50 23.76
C VAL A 122 8.79 -22.09 23.42
N ILE A 123 9.75 -21.16 23.29
CA ILE A 123 9.49 -19.76 22.95
C ILE A 123 10.60 -19.19 22.07
N ALA A 124 10.21 -18.41 21.07
CA ALA A 124 11.10 -17.56 20.31
C ALA A 124 10.54 -16.13 20.24
N ARG A 125 11.42 -15.14 20.22
CA ARG A 125 11.05 -13.73 20.05
C ARG A 125 11.13 -13.34 18.58
N ASP A 126 10.25 -12.43 18.18
CA ASP A 126 10.27 -11.86 16.84
C ASP A 126 11.11 -10.56 16.82
N ARG A 127 11.60 -10.22 15.63
CA ARG A 127 12.23 -8.95 15.34
C ARG A 127 11.73 -8.44 14.01
N LYS A 128 11.64 -7.12 13.91
CA LYS A 128 11.29 -6.45 12.66
C LYS A 128 12.46 -5.61 12.15
N HIS A 129 12.77 -5.75 10.87
CA HIS A 129 13.66 -4.85 10.13
C HIS A 129 12.81 -3.74 9.50
N VAL A 130 13.13 -2.49 9.79
CA VAL A 130 12.36 -1.31 9.40
C VAL A 130 13.22 -0.40 8.53
N ILE A 131 12.70 -0.07 7.35
CA ILE A 131 13.27 0.89 6.41
C ILE A 131 12.22 2.00 6.22
N SER A 132 12.56 3.24 6.57
CA SER A 132 11.58 4.32 6.62
C SER A 132 12.12 5.68 6.24
N HIS A 133 11.24 6.55 5.77
CA HIS A 133 11.46 7.99 5.63
C HIS A 133 10.21 8.76 6.07
N VAL A 134 10.36 10.05 6.35
CA VAL A 134 9.25 10.95 6.71
C VAL A 134 9.16 12.02 5.65
N VAL A 135 7.93 12.29 5.20
CA VAL A 135 7.62 13.22 4.12
C VAL A 135 6.72 14.33 4.65
N THR A 136 7.03 15.59 4.35
CA THR A 136 6.15 16.73 4.66
C THR A 136 5.46 17.22 3.39
N ALA A 137 4.15 17.03 3.31
CA ALA A 137 3.31 17.57 2.24
C ALA A 137 2.52 18.77 2.79
N ALA A 138 3.14 19.95 2.70
CA ALA A 138 2.62 21.20 3.25
C ALA A 138 2.24 21.07 4.75
N ASN A 139 0.96 20.85 5.06
CA ASN A 139 0.44 20.75 6.42
C ASN A 139 0.52 19.34 7.03
N TYR A 140 0.69 18.29 6.22
CA TYR A 140 0.74 16.90 6.69
C TYR A 140 2.15 16.34 6.72
N GLU A 141 2.39 15.44 7.67
CA GLU A 141 3.54 14.54 7.63
C GLU A 141 3.10 13.09 7.48
N TYR A 142 3.80 12.39 6.58
CA TYR A 142 3.63 10.98 6.31
C TYR A 142 4.89 10.22 6.69
N GLY A 143 4.82 9.42 7.74
CA GLY A 143 5.86 8.43 8.05
C GLY A 143 5.62 7.18 7.23
N ILE A 144 6.53 6.84 6.32
CA ILE A 144 6.41 5.69 5.42
C ILE A 144 7.38 4.60 5.89
N TYR A 145 6.85 3.41 6.19
CA TYR A 145 7.58 2.31 6.79
C TYR A 145 7.42 1.02 5.98
N HIS A 146 8.55 0.49 5.51
CA HIS A 146 8.66 -0.86 4.99
C HIS A 146 9.22 -1.75 6.10
N THR A 147 8.46 -2.78 6.49
CA THR A 147 8.79 -3.65 7.63
C THR A 147 8.86 -5.11 7.19
N PHE A 148 9.91 -5.81 7.58
CA PHE A 148 10.07 -7.25 7.38
C PHE A 148 10.23 -7.96 8.74
N THR A 149 9.53 -9.06 8.97
CA THR A 149 9.59 -9.86 10.21
C THR A 149 10.20 -11.24 9.97
N LEU A 150 10.58 -11.95 11.04
CA LEU A 150 11.32 -13.22 10.93
C LEU A 150 10.49 -14.38 10.38
N ASP A 151 9.16 -14.28 10.40
CA ASP A 151 8.23 -15.21 9.76
C ASP A 151 8.15 -15.03 8.22
N GLY A 152 8.90 -14.07 7.67
CA GLY A 152 8.91 -13.76 6.25
C GLY A 152 7.86 -12.74 5.82
N THR A 153 7.08 -12.16 6.75
CA THR A 153 6.06 -11.16 6.42
C THR A 153 6.67 -9.80 6.05
N TYR A 154 6.17 -9.22 4.96
CA TYR A 154 6.37 -7.83 4.56
C TYR A 154 5.12 -7.01 4.90
N LYS A 155 5.31 -5.88 5.58
CA LYS A 155 4.25 -4.92 5.92
C LYS A 155 4.66 -3.53 5.46
N PHE A 156 3.76 -2.89 4.71
CA PHE A 156 3.81 -1.45 4.46
C PHE A 156 2.92 -0.73 5.47
N GLU A 157 3.39 0.37 6.05
CA GLU A 157 2.62 1.21 6.97
C GLU A 157 2.87 2.69 6.65
N ALA A 158 1.78 3.45 6.51
CA ALA A 158 1.81 4.91 6.46
C ALA A 158 1.24 5.47 7.77
N LYS A 159 2.04 6.22 8.52
CA LYS A 159 1.61 6.95 9.72
C LYS A 159 1.29 8.38 9.34
N LEU A 160 0.04 8.79 9.58
CA LEU A 160 -0.48 10.10 9.22
C LEU A 160 -0.42 11.01 10.45
N THR A 161 0.31 12.12 10.37
CA THR A 161 0.40 13.12 11.42
C THR A 161 0.48 14.53 10.82
N GLY A 162 0.74 15.53 11.66
CA GLY A 162 0.84 16.92 11.26
C GLY A 162 -0.37 17.74 11.62
N ILE A 163 -0.65 18.73 10.81
CA ILE A 163 -1.69 19.73 11.03
C ILE A 163 -2.79 19.52 9.99
N LEU A 164 -4.04 19.60 10.43
CA LEU A 164 -5.19 19.52 9.52
C LEU A 164 -5.16 20.67 8.52
N SER A 165 -5.55 20.43 7.27
CA SER A 165 -5.88 21.54 6.36
C SER A 165 -7.12 22.25 6.91
N LEU A 166 -6.98 23.55 7.20
CA LEU A 166 -8.03 24.36 7.79
C LEU A 166 -8.67 25.29 6.76
N SER A 167 -9.92 25.65 7.02
CA SER A 167 -10.67 26.70 6.33
C SER A 167 -11.30 27.61 7.38
N HIS A 168 -11.83 28.76 6.96
CA HIS A 168 -12.59 29.59 7.87
C HIS A 168 -13.87 28.86 8.29
N SER A 169 -14.27 28.96 9.56
CA SER A 169 -15.45 28.26 10.09
C SER A 169 -16.75 28.57 9.34
N ILE A 170 -16.88 29.81 8.86
CA ILE A 170 -17.98 30.31 8.03
C ILE A 170 -18.08 29.54 6.69
N GLU A 171 -16.96 29.06 6.15
CA GLU A 171 -16.89 28.31 4.89
C GLU A 171 -17.13 26.80 5.09
N THR A 172 -17.66 26.38 6.24
CA THR A 172 -17.83 24.96 6.55
C THR A 172 -19.28 24.64 6.86
N ASP A 173 -19.90 23.94 5.93
CA ASP A 173 -21.10 23.15 6.21
C ASP A 173 -20.72 21.95 7.12
N PRO A 174 -21.40 21.77 8.27
CA PRO A 174 -21.19 20.64 9.18
C PRO A 174 -21.31 19.25 8.52
N GLN A 175 -21.94 19.15 7.35
CA GLN A 175 -22.00 17.90 6.57
C GLN A 175 -20.63 17.54 5.96
N TYR A 176 -19.82 18.53 5.60
CA TYR A 176 -18.55 18.35 4.88
C TYR A 176 -17.31 18.64 5.73
N GLY A 177 -17.48 18.93 7.02
CA GLY A 177 -16.39 19.16 7.95
C GLY A 177 -16.86 19.42 9.37
N ILE A 178 -15.91 19.73 10.25
CA ILE A 178 -16.18 20.09 11.64
C ILE A 178 -15.58 21.45 11.96
N LYS A 179 -16.32 22.25 12.73
CA LYS A 179 -15.81 23.47 13.35
C LYS A 179 -14.89 23.10 14.51
N LEU A 180 -13.66 23.62 14.50
CA LEU A 180 -12.66 23.39 15.55
C LEU A 180 -12.55 24.59 16.50
N SER A 181 -12.91 25.78 16.05
CA SER A 181 -13.08 26.98 16.87
C SER A 181 -14.01 27.96 16.16
N ASP A 182 -14.29 29.13 16.77
CA ASP A 182 -15.07 30.18 16.12
C ASP A 182 -14.50 30.67 14.80
N ALA A 183 -13.19 30.53 14.58
CA ALA A 183 -12.53 30.98 13.36
C ALA A 183 -12.21 29.84 12.38
N VAL A 184 -11.98 28.61 12.86
CA VAL A 184 -11.43 27.54 12.00
C VAL A 184 -12.28 26.28 11.96
N ALA A 185 -12.23 25.61 10.81
CA ALA A 185 -12.87 24.33 10.58
C ALA A 185 -11.97 23.42 9.73
N ALA A 186 -12.18 22.12 9.87
CA ALA A 186 -11.48 21.10 9.11
C ALA A 186 -12.45 20.29 8.26
N HIS A 187 -12.15 20.15 6.98
CA HIS A 187 -13.00 19.46 6.02
C HIS A 187 -12.70 17.96 5.96
N ASN A 188 -13.76 17.18 5.74
CA ASN A 188 -13.69 15.74 5.54
C ASN A 188 -12.83 15.44 4.31
N HIS A 189 -12.01 14.40 4.38
CA HIS A 189 -11.19 13.98 3.25
C HIS A 189 -10.86 12.49 3.34
N GLN A 190 -10.35 11.94 2.24
CA GLN A 190 -9.72 10.62 2.24
C GLN A 190 -8.21 10.76 2.10
N LEU A 191 -7.48 9.72 2.47
CA LEU A 191 -6.10 9.51 2.07
C LEU A 191 -6.05 8.14 1.44
N ILE A 192 -5.76 8.04 0.15
CA ILE A 192 -5.72 6.77 -0.57
C ILE A 192 -4.35 6.64 -1.23
N PHE A 193 -3.65 5.59 -0.89
CA PHE A 193 -2.31 5.26 -1.35
C PHE A 193 -2.37 4.15 -2.39
N SER A 194 -1.37 4.07 -3.27
CA SER A 194 -1.22 2.98 -4.22
C SER A 194 0.17 2.35 -4.11
N LEU A 195 0.24 1.18 -3.47
CA LEU A 195 1.48 0.39 -3.40
C LEU A 195 1.64 -0.40 -4.72
N ARG A 196 2.72 -0.17 -5.45
CA ARG A 196 3.11 -0.99 -6.61
C ARG A 196 3.97 -2.14 -6.13
N VAL A 197 3.54 -3.35 -6.41
CA VAL A 197 4.26 -4.60 -6.11
C VAL A 197 4.51 -5.33 -7.43
N ASP A 198 5.78 -5.52 -7.73
CA ASP A 198 6.30 -6.26 -8.87
C ASP A 198 6.85 -7.59 -8.33
N PRO A 199 6.00 -8.63 -8.27
CA PRO A 199 6.35 -9.88 -7.64
C PRO A 199 7.31 -10.72 -8.48
N ALA A 200 8.13 -11.50 -7.77
CA ALA A 200 8.97 -12.53 -8.34
C ALA A 200 8.98 -13.74 -7.40
N ILE A 201 7.80 -14.17 -6.93
CA ILE A 201 7.63 -15.25 -5.96
C ILE A 201 8.25 -16.53 -6.54
N ASP A 202 9.30 -17.04 -5.92
CA ASP A 202 10.07 -18.21 -6.40
C ASP A 202 10.49 -18.13 -7.89
N GLY A 203 10.57 -16.92 -8.44
CA GLY A 203 10.98 -16.63 -9.83
C GLY A 203 9.99 -15.73 -10.56
N SER A 204 10.26 -15.53 -11.86
CA SER A 204 9.37 -14.87 -12.80
C SER A 204 8.10 -15.69 -13.06
N GLN A 205 7.19 -15.14 -13.86
CA GLN A 205 5.96 -15.82 -14.27
C GLN A 205 5.03 -16.17 -13.11
N ASN A 206 4.50 -15.14 -12.45
CA ASN A 206 3.55 -15.30 -11.36
C ASN A 206 2.09 -15.23 -11.85
N SER A 207 1.18 -15.60 -10.95
CA SER A 207 -0.27 -15.51 -11.12
C SER A 207 -0.89 -14.98 -9.83
N VAL A 208 -2.12 -14.47 -9.92
CA VAL A 208 -2.90 -14.04 -8.75
C VAL A 208 -4.13 -14.91 -8.57
N LEU A 209 -4.33 -15.38 -7.35
CA LEU A 209 -5.50 -16.12 -6.92
C LEU A 209 -6.28 -15.31 -5.90
N GLN A 210 -7.54 -14.98 -6.19
CA GLN A 210 -8.46 -14.40 -5.23
C GLN A 210 -9.03 -15.51 -4.33
N CYS A 211 -9.03 -15.24 -3.02
CA CYS A 211 -9.43 -16.17 -1.98
C CYS A 211 -10.57 -15.57 -1.15
N ASP A 212 -11.74 -16.20 -1.22
CA ASP A 212 -12.96 -15.81 -0.49
C ASP A 212 -13.37 -16.92 0.48
N ALA A 213 -13.59 -16.59 1.76
CA ALA A 213 -14.18 -17.54 2.70
C ALA A 213 -15.68 -17.68 2.42
N VAL A 214 -16.14 -18.93 2.23
CA VAL A 214 -17.54 -19.24 1.96
C VAL A 214 -18.01 -20.40 2.84
N ALA A 215 -19.26 -20.33 3.29
CA ALA A 215 -19.90 -21.46 3.97
C ALA A 215 -19.94 -22.68 3.03
N GLY A 216 -19.79 -23.87 3.59
CA GLY A 216 -19.86 -25.12 2.85
C GLY A 216 -21.30 -25.36 2.41
N VAL A 217 -21.58 -25.20 1.11
CA VAL A 217 -22.79 -25.75 0.51
C VAL A 217 -22.46 -27.18 0.08
N LEU A 218 -23.30 -28.13 0.48
CA LEU A 218 -23.12 -29.56 0.16
C LEU A 218 -23.17 -29.84 -1.36
N PRO A 219 -22.48 -30.88 -1.88
CA PRO A 219 -21.15 -30.62 -2.46
C PRO A 219 -20.91 -31.11 -3.90
N LEU A 220 -19.76 -30.68 -4.43
CA LEU A 220 -18.96 -31.37 -5.46
C LEU A 220 -18.37 -32.73 -4.99
N THR A 221 -18.67 -33.23 -3.77
CA THR A 221 -18.03 -34.40 -3.11
C THR A 221 -18.99 -35.47 -2.51
N GLY A 222 -20.29 -35.42 -2.78
CA GLY A 222 -21.33 -36.34 -2.28
C GLY A 222 -21.57 -36.48 -0.76
N ARG A 223 -20.80 -35.82 0.13
CA ARG A 223 -20.96 -35.92 1.59
C ARG A 223 -22.03 -34.96 2.13
N VAL A 224 -22.63 -35.26 3.29
CA VAL A 224 -23.61 -34.42 4.02
C VAL A 224 -22.92 -33.70 5.20
N ASP A 225 -23.04 -32.37 5.29
CA ASP A 225 -22.59 -31.52 6.41
C ASP A 225 -23.69 -31.49 7.46
N THR A 226 -23.83 -32.62 8.16
CA THR A 226 -24.89 -32.86 9.14
C THR A 226 -24.92 -31.82 10.26
N PHE A 227 -23.79 -31.17 10.55
CA PHE A 227 -23.65 -30.23 11.66
C PHE A 227 -23.56 -28.76 11.21
N GLY A 228 -23.59 -28.48 9.91
CA GLY A 228 -23.63 -27.12 9.36
C GLY A 228 -22.38 -26.28 9.63
N ASN A 229 -21.25 -26.93 9.95
CA ASN A 229 -20.03 -26.24 10.38
C ASN A 229 -18.98 -26.14 9.27
N ALA A 230 -19.27 -26.65 8.06
CA ALA A 230 -18.33 -26.60 6.96
C ALA A 230 -18.18 -25.17 6.42
N PHE A 231 -16.94 -24.80 6.12
CA PHE A 231 -16.60 -23.64 5.30
C PHE A 231 -15.33 -23.96 4.52
N HIS A 232 -15.10 -23.25 3.42
CA HIS A 232 -13.90 -23.42 2.62
C HIS A 232 -13.47 -22.10 1.98
N CYS A 233 -12.27 -22.12 1.40
CA CYS A 233 -11.76 -21.01 0.60
C CYS A 233 -12.16 -21.24 -0.87
N GLN A 234 -13.07 -20.42 -1.38
CA GLN A 234 -13.35 -20.33 -2.81
C GLN A 234 -12.21 -19.58 -3.49
N ASN A 235 -11.56 -20.26 -4.42
CA ASN A 235 -10.38 -19.79 -5.13
C ASN A 235 -10.76 -19.41 -6.56
N THR A 236 -10.47 -18.16 -6.96
CA THR A 236 -10.69 -17.68 -8.34
C THR A 236 -9.36 -17.19 -8.90
N ILE A 237 -8.85 -17.83 -9.96
CA ILE A 237 -7.63 -17.37 -10.64
C ILE A 237 -8.00 -16.15 -11.49
N LEU A 238 -7.16 -15.11 -11.44
CA LEU A 238 -7.29 -13.96 -12.33
C LEU A 238 -6.47 -14.25 -13.59
N GLU A 239 -7.13 -14.31 -14.76
CA GLU A 239 -6.50 -14.79 -16.01
C GLU A 239 -6.01 -13.67 -16.92
N GLU A 240 -6.75 -12.56 -16.95
CA GLU A 240 -6.47 -11.34 -17.73
C GLU A 240 -6.46 -10.13 -16.82
N ALA A 241 -5.89 -9.02 -17.29
CA ALA A 241 -5.79 -7.78 -16.54
C ALA A 241 -7.13 -7.40 -15.90
N GLN A 242 -7.13 -7.33 -14.58
CA GLN A 242 -8.36 -7.32 -13.79
C GLN A 242 -8.26 -6.39 -12.60
N VAL A 243 -9.44 -5.89 -12.24
CA VAL A 243 -9.67 -4.96 -11.15
C VAL A 243 -10.64 -5.62 -10.19
N VAL A 244 -10.26 -5.71 -8.93
CA VAL A 244 -11.03 -6.44 -7.91
C VAL A 244 -11.05 -5.66 -6.59
N ASP A 245 -12.19 -5.75 -5.92
CA ASP A 245 -12.42 -5.09 -4.65
C ASP A 245 -12.36 -6.06 -3.48
N TYR A 246 -11.89 -5.56 -2.35
CA TYR A 246 -12.00 -6.27 -1.09
C TYR A 246 -13.46 -6.49 -0.70
N CYS A 247 -13.75 -7.67 -0.15
CA CYS A 247 -15.06 -8.03 0.36
C CYS A 247 -14.94 -8.38 1.84
N GLN A 248 -15.47 -7.50 2.70
CA GLN A 248 -15.45 -7.70 4.14
C GLN A 248 -16.23 -8.97 4.56
N ALA A 249 -17.33 -9.28 3.86
CA ALA A 249 -18.18 -10.42 4.20
C ALA A 249 -17.49 -11.77 4.03
N THR A 250 -16.57 -11.88 3.07
CA THR A 250 -15.81 -13.11 2.78
C THR A 250 -14.37 -13.05 3.30
N GLY A 251 -13.97 -11.93 3.93
CA GLY A 251 -12.58 -11.70 4.36
C GLY A 251 -11.59 -11.83 3.20
N ARG A 252 -11.94 -11.30 2.02
CA ARG A 252 -11.21 -11.53 0.77
C ARG A 252 -9.70 -11.24 0.91
N THR A 253 -8.88 -12.15 0.40
CA THR A 253 -7.43 -12.00 0.27
C THR A 253 -6.99 -12.37 -1.14
N TRP A 254 -5.75 -12.05 -1.50
CA TRP A 254 -5.17 -12.43 -2.78
C TRP A 254 -3.82 -13.09 -2.58
N ASN A 255 -3.60 -14.21 -3.24
CA ASN A 255 -2.35 -14.94 -3.23
C ASN A 255 -1.60 -14.68 -4.54
N ILE A 256 -0.40 -14.13 -4.45
CA ILE A 256 0.55 -14.13 -5.57
C ILE A 256 1.34 -15.43 -5.49
N PHE A 257 1.43 -16.18 -6.57
CA PHE A 257 2.11 -17.48 -6.56
C PHE A 257 2.78 -17.78 -7.90
N ASN A 258 3.76 -18.66 -7.87
CA ASN A 258 4.39 -19.20 -9.07
C ASN A 258 3.80 -20.57 -9.42
N PRO A 259 3.03 -20.71 -10.49
CA PRO A 259 2.41 -21.98 -10.85
C PRO A 259 3.44 -23.06 -11.24
N ASN A 260 4.68 -22.68 -11.54
CA ASN A 260 5.75 -23.60 -11.96
C ASN A 260 6.55 -24.15 -10.77
N LYS A 261 6.29 -23.67 -9.56
CA LYS A 261 6.98 -24.10 -8.33
C LYS A 261 5.95 -24.66 -7.35
N VAL A 262 6.16 -25.89 -6.93
CA VAL A 262 5.21 -26.62 -6.09
C VAL A 262 5.89 -27.01 -4.79
N ASN A 263 5.24 -26.74 -3.67
CA ASN A 263 5.68 -27.22 -2.38
C ASN A 263 5.52 -28.76 -2.33
N PRO A 264 6.58 -29.53 -2.03
CA PRO A 264 6.57 -30.98 -2.15
C PRO A 264 5.61 -31.66 -1.17
N THR A 265 5.31 -31.02 -0.03
CA THR A 265 4.41 -31.57 0.99
C THR A 265 2.94 -31.32 0.66
N SER A 266 2.59 -30.09 0.27
CA SER A 266 1.19 -29.73 0.02
C SER A 266 0.73 -30.03 -1.41
N GLY A 267 1.65 -30.25 -2.35
CA GLY A 267 1.34 -30.43 -3.77
C GLY A 267 0.77 -29.18 -4.43
N LYS A 268 0.90 -28.00 -3.80
CA LYS A 268 0.41 -26.71 -4.28
C LYS A 268 1.54 -25.68 -4.41
N PRO A 269 1.39 -24.67 -5.26
CA PRO A 269 2.29 -23.53 -5.25
C PRO A 269 2.35 -22.83 -3.89
N THR A 270 3.54 -22.36 -3.51
CA THR A 270 3.74 -21.55 -2.30
C THR A 270 3.39 -20.10 -2.64
N PRO A 271 2.34 -19.50 -2.02
CA PRO A 271 1.97 -18.13 -2.31
C PRO A 271 2.58 -17.14 -1.32
N TYR A 272 2.64 -15.88 -1.74
CA TYR A 272 2.69 -14.73 -0.84
C TYR A 272 1.31 -14.07 -0.80
N LYS A 273 0.72 -13.97 0.40
CA LYS A 273 -0.67 -13.51 0.57
C LYS A 273 -0.72 -12.02 0.84
N ILE A 274 -1.47 -11.29 0.03
CA ILE A 274 -1.90 -9.91 0.27
C ILE A 274 -3.08 -9.92 1.24
N ILE A 275 -2.90 -9.28 2.39
CA ILE A 275 -3.94 -9.02 3.38
C ILE A 275 -4.10 -7.50 3.49
N ASN A 276 -5.24 -6.98 3.02
CA ASN A 276 -5.52 -5.55 3.05
C ASN A 276 -7.00 -5.31 3.36
N ASN A 277 -7.29 -4.89 4.60
CA ASN A 277 -8.63 -4.57 5.09
C ASN A 277 -8.85 -3.07 5.35
N GLN A 278 -7.88 -2.23 5.01
CA GLN A 278 -7.96 -0.77 5.11
C GLN A 278 -8.00 -0.15 3.71
N CYS A 279 -9.03 -0.52 2.93
CA CYS A 279 -9.14 -0.23 1.51
C CYS A 279 -10.41 0.59 1.21
N PRO A 280 -10.46 1.88 1.62
CA PRO A 280 -11.63 2.70 1.34
C PRO A 280 -11.75 2.96 -0.16
N SER A 281 -12.91 2.68 -0.73
CA SER A 281 -13.22 3.14 -2.08
C SER A 281 -13.25 4.67 -2.14
N LEU A 282 -12.81 5.22 -3.27
CA LEU A 282 -12.95 6.63 -3.60
C LEU A 282 -14.43 7.04 -3.60
N LEU A 283 -14.76 8.10 -2.85
CA LEU A 283 -16.12 8.63 -2.72
C LEU A 283 -16.47 9.66 -3.81
N ALA A 284 -15.48 10.14 -4.56
CA ALA A 284 -15.71 11.03 -5.68
C ALA A 284 -16.61 10.36 -6.73
N ARG A 285 -17.59 11.10 -7.24
CA ARG A 285 -18.56 10.56 -8.19
C ARG A 285 -17.86 10.17 -9.52
N PRO A 286 -18.15 9.01 -10.11
CA PRO A 286 -17.67 8.65 -11.44
C PRO A 286 -18.03 9.70 -12.50
N GLY A 287 -17.18 9.88 -13.53
CA GLY A 287 -17.40 10.87 -14.59
C GLY A 287 -17.09 12.32 -14.18
N ARG A 288 -16.44 12.53 -13.02
CA ARG A 288 -15.99 13.84 -12.54
C ARG A 288 -14.48 13.88 -12.45
N ILE A 289 -13.91 15.07 -12.64
CA ILE A 289 -12.48 15.31 -12.78
C ILE A 289 -11.63 14.57 -11.73
N LEU A 290 -12.02 14.59 -10.45
CA LEU A 290 -11.30 13.88 -9.39
C LEU A 290 -11.33 12.36 -9.58
N ALA A 291 -12.48 11.78 -9.90
CA ALA A 291 -12.62 10.34 -10.10
C ALA A 291 -11.88 9.85 -11.36
N GLU A 292 -11.79 10.69 -12.39
CA GLU A 292 -11.02 10.39 -13.60
C GLU A 292 -9.51 10.49 -13.32
N ARG A 293 -9.05 11.55 -12.66
CA ARG A 293 -7.63 11.71 -12.28
C ARG A 293 -7.16 10.61 -11.33
N ALA A 294 -8.00 10.22 -10.38
CA ALA A 294 -7.71 9.21 -9.37
C ALA A 294 -8.34 7.85 -9.70
N ALA A 295 -8.36 7.47 -10.99
CA ALA A 295 -8.96 6.21 -11.43
C ALA A 295 -8.49 4.99 -10.63
N PHE A 296 -7.20 4.98 -10.26
CA PHE A 296 -6.56 3.94 -9.45
C PHE A 296 -7.20 3.75 -8.07
N ALA A 297 -7.69 4.83 -7.45
CA ALA A 297 -8.23 4.84 -6.09
C ALA A 297 -9.67 4.28 -6.00
N ARG A 298 -10.29 3.94 -7.13
CA ARG A 298 -11.67 3.46 -7.18
C ARG A 298 -11.82 2.00 -6.75
N HIS A 299 -10.74 1.23 -6.84
CA HIS A 299 -10.73 -0.20 -6.53
C HIS A 299 -9.59 -0.59 -5.60
N THR A 300 -9.66 -1.77 -4.99
CA THR A 300 -8.67 -2.22 -4.00
C THR A 300 -7.39 -2.81 -4.61
N LEU A 301 -7.53 -3.58 -5.69
CA LEU A 301 -6.41 -4.23 -6.34
C LEU A 301 -6.59 -4.19 -7.86
N TRP A 302 -5.51 -3.80 -8.53
CA TRP A 302 -5.36 -3.90 -9.98
C TRP A 302 -4.21 -4.84 -10.26
N VAL A 303 -4.44 -5.80 -11.17
CA VAL A 303 -3.39 -6.71 -11.65
C VAL A 303 -3.29 -6.53 -13.15
N VAL A 304 -2.10 -6.17 -13.61
CA VAL A 304 -1.80 -5.94 -15.03
C VAL A 304 -0.53 -6.71 -15.40
N PRO A 305 -0.32 -7.04 -16.69
CA PRO A 305 0.97 -7.55 -17.16
C PRO A 305 2.07 -6.52 -16.87
N TYR A 306 3.29 -6.98 -16.66
CA TYR A 306 4.44 -6.08 -16.57
C TYR A 306 4.67 -5.34 -17.89
N ASP A 307 4.94 -4.05 -17.78
CA ASP A 307 5.36 -3.14 -18.85
C ASP A 307 6.38 -2.16 -18.25
N GLU A 308 7.47 -1.90 -18.97
CA GLU A 308 8.62 -1.14 -18.48
C GLU A 308 8.30 0.35 -18.24
N ASP A 309 7.25 0.89 -18.86
CA ASP A 309 6.85 2.29 -18.70
C ASP A 309 5.70 2.49 -17.68
N GLU A 310 5.12 1.40 -17.18
CA GLU A 310 3.97 1.41 -16.28
C GLU A 310 4.40 1.41 -14.80
N PHE A 311 4.72 2.60 -14.30
CA PHE A 311 5.04 2.82 -12.88
C PHE A 311 3.94 3.56 -12.11
N PHE A 312 3.41 4.64 -12.69
CA PHE A 312 2.58 5.62 -11.97
C PHE A 312 1.10 5.50 -12.35
N PRO A 313 0.22 5.00 -11.45
CA PRO A 313 -1.14 4.62 -11.82
C PRO A 313 -2.07 5.80 -12.16
N ALA A 314 -1.72 7.04 -11.75
CA ALA A 314 -2.38 8.28 -12.16
C ALA A 314 -1.73 8.95 -13.40
N GLY A 315 -0.77 8.27 -14.04
CA GLY A 315 0.02 8.78 -15.15
C GLY A 315 1.33 9.46 -14.72
N ARG A 316 2.22 9.63 -15.71
CA ARG A 316 3.53 10.27 -15.52
C ARG A 316 3.43 11.78 -15.25
N LEU A 317 2.44 12.46 -15.81
CA LEU A 317 2.22 13.91 -15.75
C LEU A 317 0.89 14.18 -15.03
N VAL A 318 0.92 14.32 -13.71
CA VAL A 318 -0.29 14.43 -12.86
C VAL A 318 -0.80 15.86 -12.68
N PRO A 319 0.04 16.90 -12.48
CA PRO A 319 -0.42 18.28 -12.32
C PRO A 319 -1.31 18.70 -13.48
N GLN A 320 -2.51 19.21 -13.16
CA GLN A 320 -3.51 19.70 -14.13
C GLN A 320 -3.99 18.68 -15.17
N SER A 321 -3.61 17.41 -15.06
CA SER A 321 -4.15 16.34 -15.91
C SER A 321 -5.66 16.24 -15.76
N SER A 322 -6.36 15.96 -16.86
CA SER A 322 -7.80 15.67 -16.82
C SER A 322 -8.12 14.25 -16.34
N GLY A 323 -7.10 13.38 -16.20
CA GLY A 323 -7.30 11.94 -15.99
C GLY A 323 -7.87 11.21 -17.21
N GLY A 324 -7.98 11.91 -18.35
CA GLY A 324 -8.55 11.35 -19.58
C GLY A 324 -7.64 10.29 -20.21
N ARG A 325 -8.27 9.27 -20.79
CA ARG A 325 -7.60 8.20 -21.55
C ARG A 325 -7.10 8.69 -22.92
N GLY A 326 -6.23 7.91 -23.55
CA GLY A 326 -5.80 8.11 -24.93
C GLY A 326 -4.66 9.10 -25.09
N ASN A 327 -3.96 9.44 -24.00
CA ASN A 327 -2.70 10.18 -24.05
C ASN A 327 -1.53 9.18 -23.92
N PRO A 328 -0.84 8.82 -25.02
CA PRO A 328 0.24 7.82 -24.97
C PRO A 328 1.41 8.23 -24.07
N LYS A 329 1.58 9.52 -23.79
CA LYS A 329 2.64 10.04 -22.91
C LYS A 329 2.21 10.10 -21.43
N ASN A 330 0.95 9.78 -21.13
CA ASN A 330 0.38 9.89 -19.80
C ASN A 330 -0.70 8.82 -19.54
N SER A 331 -0.48 7.60 -20.04
CA SER A 331 -1.42 6.50 -19.82
C SER A 331 -1.60 6.21 -18.33
N THR A 332 -2.82 5.85 -17.94
CA THR A 332 -3.17 5.55 -16.54
C THR A 332 -3.47 4.07 -16.35
N ILE A 333 -3.58 3.62 -15.09
CA ILE A 333 -3.87 2.23 -14.75
C ILE A 333 -5.18 1.70 -15.34
N GLU A 334 -6.14 2.59 -15.61
CA GLU A 334 -7.39 2.22 -16.23
C GLU A 334 -7.20 1.77 -17.69
N GLU A 335 -6.27 2.41 -18.41
CA GLU A 335 -5.90 2.00 -19.77
C GLU A 335 -5.11 0.69 -19.73
N TRP A 336 -4.19 0.54 -18.79
CA TRP A 336 -3.37 -0.67 -18.62
C TRP A 336 -4.25 -1.90 -18.36
N ALA A 337 -5.17 -1.80 -17.40
CA ALA A 337 -6.14 -2.85 -17.12
C ALA A 337 -7.15 -3.05 -18.27
N GLY A 338 -7.46 -1.97 -19.00
CA GLY A 338 -8.34 -2.00 -20.18
C GLY A 338 -7.78 -2.79 -21.37
N ARG A 339 -6.46 -3.01 -21.43
CA ARG A 339 -5.82 -3.84 -22.47
C ARG A 339 -6.18 -5.32 -22.37
N LYS A 340 -6.68 -5.79 -21.22
CA LYS A 340 -7.00 -7.21 -20.98
C LYS A 340 -5.85 -8.17 -21.31
N GLY A 341 -4.62 -7.71 -21.11
CA GLY A 341 -3.45 -8.57 -21.27
C GLY A 341 -3.45 -9.73 -20.27
N ARG A 342 -2.90 -10.87 -20.66
CA ARG A 342 -2.82 -12.07 -19.81
C ARG A 342 -2.02 -11.79 -18.53
N ILE A 343 -2.50 -12.28 -17.39
CA ILE A 343 -1.82 -12.19 -16.07
C ILE A 343 -1.65 -13.56 -15.39
N MET A 344 -1.87 -14.64 -16.13
CA MET A 344 -1.64 -16.01 -15.69
C MET A 344 -0.29 -16.54 -16.19
N ASN A 345 0.57 -16.95 -15.25
CA ASN A 345 1.89 -17.51 -15.49
C ASN A 345 2.77 -16.60 -16.35
N THR A 346 2.86 -15.33 -15.97
CA THR A 346 3.60 -14.29 -16.70
C THR A 346 4.09 -13.22 -15.72
N ASP A 347 4.93 -12.31 -16.18
CA ASP A 347 5.34 -11.18 -15.35
C ASP A 347 4.16 -10.21 -15.21
N ILE A 348 3.83 -9.89 -13.97
CA ILE A 348 2.65 -9.12 -13.58
C ILE A 348 3.06 -8.00 -12.63
N VAL A 349 2.20 -7.01 -12.47
CA VAL A 349 2.33 -5.97 -11.45
C VAL A 349 1.00 -5.82 -10.73
N CYS A 350 1.06 -5.81 -9.40
CA CYS A 350 -0.07 -5.57 -8.52
C CYS A 350 -0.02 -4.13 -8.01
N TYR A 351 -1.09 -3.36 -8.21
CA TYR A 351 -1.29 -2.05 -7.59
C TYR A 351 -2.35 -2.18 -6.50
N ILE A 352 -1.94 -2.00 -5.25
CA ILE A 352 -2.76 -2.26 -4.07
C ILE A 352 -3.14 -0.92 -3.43
N GLN A 353 -4.44 -0.63 -3.38
CA GLN A 353 -4.97 0.57 -2.76
C GLN A 353 -5.37 0.35 -1.32
N PHE A 354 -4.91 1.24 -0.45
CA PHE A 354 -5.21 1.25 0.97
C PHE A 354 -5.23 2.70 1.47
N GLY A 355 -5.77 2.92 2.66
CA GLY A 355 -5.88 4.27 3.21
C GLY A 355 -6.98 4.44 4.23
N SER A 356 -7.44 5.68 4.39
CA SER A 356 -8.47 6.04 5.38
C SER A 356 -9.49 7.03 4.83
N ARG A 357 -10.66 7.04 5.49
CA ARG A 357 -11.64 8.14 5.42
C ARG A 357 -11.53 8.93 6.71
N THR A 358 -11.29 10.22 6.62
CA THR A 358 -11.05 11.09 7.76
C THR A 358 -12.24 12.00 7.97
N PHE A 359 -13.00 11.69 9.04
CA PHE A 359 -13.99 12.58 9.64
C PHE A 359 -13.37 13.11 10.92
N HIS A 360 -13.17 14.43 10.97
CA HIS A 360 -12.46 15.05 12.09
C HIS A 360 -13.35 15.10 13.32
N ALA A 361 -12.74 14.90 14.47
CA ALA A 361 -13.34 15.13 15.77
C ALA A 361 -12.37 15.95 16.62
N GLN A 362 -12.90 16.88 17.42
CA GLN A 362 -12.11 17.46 18.50
C GLN A 362 -11.77 16.35 19.49
N LYS A 363 -10.48 16.03 19.61
CA LYS A 363 -10.01 15.15 20.67
C LYS A 363 -10.23 15.85 22.01
N ILE A 364 -10.54 15.07 23.05
CA ILE A 364 -10.54 15.56 24.44
C ILE A 364 -9.08 15.84 24.81
N SER A 365 -8.57 17.03 24.45
CA SER A 365 -7.25 17.53 24.83
C SER A 365 -7.43 18.91 25.47
N PRO A 366 -6.78 19.20 26.62
CA PRO A 366 -6.83 20.52 27.24
C PRO A 366 -6.20 21.64 26.38
N SER A 367 -5.49 21.31 25.30
CA SER A 367 -4.68 22.23 24.49
C SER A 367 -5.46 23.07 23.47
N CYS A 368 -6.80 22.96 23.41
CA CYS A 368 -7.65 23.80 22.57
C CYS A 368 -8.81 24.40 23.39
N ARG A 369 -8.51 24.94 24.57
CA ARG A 369 -9.39 25.89 25.28
C ARG A 369 -8.77 27.27 25.27
#